data_AF-A0AAF3E947-F1
#
_entry.id   AF-A0AAF3E947-F1
#
_cell.length_a   1.000
_cell.length_b   1.000
_cell.length_c   1.000
_cell.angle_alpha   90.00
_cell.angle_beta   90.00
_cell.angle_gamma   90.00
#
_symmetry.space_group_name_H-M   'P 1'
#
loop_
_entity.id
_entity.type
_entity.pdbx_description
1 polymer ?
#
loop_
_entity_poly.entity_id
_entity_poly.type
_entity_poly.pdbx_seq_one_letter_code
_entity_poly.pdbx_strand_id
1 'polypeptide(L)'
;MQAVLVHKRERPRNTIFHMDSFLGGSPNNSSYENSFLSTHCSVESLSSPSHSSGKRQSNRDQNYNVRIFKDLKQSGQRPLPQDVQEARRECQSAFDGVRSVEEKKQTIHEAHEQLNQLALFLEPNSDECNTQFVAEYQAFVCWMYTKIRFGNFAINIANHFSQLKNRHKQIFECLKSKKLRVERLSAMLRFSQLCLEYAEVCDADSLQWCRRALDEAEECRKRSGSRLSDNQDGSKTKREKEERREKEERSISLIRELLNSNITRIELAWTRWGEIGETKPKNEVLV
;
A
#
# COMPACT_ATOMS: atom_id res chain seq x y z
N MET A 1 23.19 -38.68 15.29
CA MET A 1 21.78 -38.29 15.14
C MET A 1 21.64 -36.84 15.64
N GLN A 2 21.64 -35.87 14.72
CA GLN A 2 21.49 -34.45 15.06
C GLN A 2 20.09 -34.00 14.65
N ALA A 3 19.33 -33.49 15.61
CA ALA A 3 17.98 -32.96 15.40
C ALA A 3 18.06 -31.59 14.72
N VAL A 4 17.46 -31.48 13.54
CA VAL A 4 17.26 -30.21 12.83
C VAL A 4 16.07 -29.49 13.46
N LEU A 5 16.34 -28.37 14.13
CA LEU A 5 15.33 -27.46 14.65
C LEU A 5 14.63 -26.74 13.48
N VAL A 6 13.48 -27.26 13.07
CA VAL A 6 12.57 -26.58 12.15
C VAL A 6 11.99 -25.35 12.85
N HIS A 7 12.52 -24.16 12.56
CA HIS A 7 11.90 -22.91 12.95
C HIS A 7 10.57 -22.74 12.20
N LYS A 8 9.46 -23.05 12.87
CA LYS A 8 8.12 -22.58 12.47
C LYS A 8 8.13 -21.05 12.52
N ARG A 9 8.28 -20.40 11.37
CA ARG A 9 7.95 -18.97 11.21
C ARG A 9 6.45 -18.82 11.47
N GLU A 10 6.08 -18.25 12.61
CA GLU A 10 4.72 -17.78 12.83
C GLU A 10 4.40 -16.69 11.79
N ARG A 11 3.38 -16.94 10.96
CA ARG A 11 2.87 -15.93 10.02
C ARG A 11 2.25 -14.78 10.83
N PRO A 12 2.50 -13.51 10.49
CA PRO A 12 1.79 -12.39 11.10
C PRO A 12 0.28 -12.55 10.87
N ARG A 13 -0.52 -12.61 11.94
CA ARG A 13 -1.99 -12.70 11.89
C ARG A 13 -2.69 -11.43 11.34
N ASN A 14 -1.93 -10.40 10.99
CA ASN A 14 -2.44 -9.12 10.48
C ASN A 14 -1.79 -8.84 9.12
N THR A 15 -2.36 -9.40 8.05
CA THR A 15 -2.01 -9.04 6.66
C THR A 15 -2.79 -7.80 6.23
N ILE A 16 -2.30 -7.06 5.23
CA ILE A 16 -2.98 -5.87 4.70
C ILE A 16 -4.44 -6.14 4.27
N PHE A 17 -4.75 -7.38 3.91
CA PHE A 17 -6.10 -7.83 3.53
C PHE A 17 -7.09 -7.86 4.71
N HIS A 18 -6.62 -8.06 5.94
CA HIS A 18 -7.49 -7.96 7.13
C HIS A 18 -7.84 -6.49 7.45
N MET A 19 -6.98 -5.54 7.11
CA MET A 19 -7.19 -4.11 7.39
C MET A 19 -8.37 -3.51 6.62
N ASP A 20 -8.58 -3.95 5.38
CA ASP A 20 -9.67 -3.42 4.55
C ASP A 20 -11.05 -3.78 5.13
N SER A 21 -11.22 -4.95 5.77
CA SER A 21 -12.48 -5.32 6.44
C SER A 21 -12.84 -4.40 7.63
N PHE A 22 -11.84 -3.84 8.32
CA PHE A 22 -12.05 -2.93 9.45
C PHE A 22 -12.20 -1.46 9.03
N LEU A 23 -11.72 -1.11 7.83
CA LEU A 23 -11.77 0.25 7.28
C LEU A 23 -12.92 0.48 6.27
N GLY A 24 -13.86 -0.48 6.17
CA GLY A 24 -15.07 -0.36 5.33
C GLY A 24 -14.95 -0.96 3.92
N GLY A 25 -13.89 -1.73 3.64
CA GLY A 25 -13.76 -2.56 2.45
C GLY A 25 -14.41 -3.94 2.64
N SER A 26 -15.17 -4.39 1.64
CA SER A 26 -15.87 -5.67 1.67
C SER A 26 -14.88 -6.85 1.85
N PRO A 27 -15.15 -7.85 2.71
CA PRO A 27 -14.24 -8.95 2.97
C PRO A 27 -14.37 -10.03 1.90
N ASN A 28 -13.28 -10.37 1.19
CA ASN A 28 -13.18 -11.63 0.46
C ASN A 28 -12.02 -12.45 1.03
N ASN A 29 -12.38 -13.52 1.74
CA ASN A 29 -11.49 -14.57 2.23
C ASN A 29 -10.76 -15.25 1.08
N SER A 30 -9.45 -15.48 1.23
CA SER A 30 -8.78 -16.63 0.60
C SER A 30 -7.80 -17.24 1.60
N SER A 31 -8.02 -18.51 1.90
CA SER A 31 -7.16 -19.34 2.74
C SER A 31 -5.92 -19.77 1.93
N TYR A 32 -4.73 -19.35 2.36
CA TYR A 32 -3.46 -19.70 1.72
C TYR A 32 -2.81 -20.92 2.38
N GLU A 33 -2.95 -22.08 1.75
CA GLU A 33 -1.90 -23.11 1.74
C GLU A 33 -1.22 -23.10 0.37
N ASN A 34 0.10 -23.00 0.32
CA ASN A 34 0.91 -23.71 -0.67
C ASN A 34 2.41 -23.64 -0.36
N SER A 35 3.03 -24.77 -0.68
CA SER A 35 4.38 -25.20 -0.38
C SER A 35 5.40 -24.64 -1.37
N PHE A 36 6.59 -24.32 -0.88
CA PHE A 36 7.72 -23.79 -1.66
C PHE A 36 8.47 -24.90 -2.39
N LEU A 37 8.71 -24.73 -3.69
CA LEU A 37 9.89 -25.26 -4.37
C LEU A 37 10.53 -24.12 -5.18
N SER A 38 11.83 -23.91 -4.92
CA SER A 38 12.65 -22.81 -5.39
C SER A 38 13.41 -23.22 -6.65
N THR A 39 13.31 -22.40 -7.70
CA THR A 39 14.32 -22.33 -8.76
C THR A 39 14.58 -20.87 -9.09
N HIS A 40 15.86 -20.51 -9.09
CA HIS A 40 16.35 -19.14 -9.23
C HIS A 40 16.29 -18.70 -10.69
N CYS A 41 15.50 -17.67 -10.98
CA CYS A 41 15.65 -16.89 -12.20
C CYS A 41 15.32 -15.41 -11.90
N SER A 42 16.35 -14.59 -12.02
CA SER A 42 16.43 -13.19 -11.62
C SER A 42 16.04 -12.27 -12.79
N VAL A 43 15.17 -11.29 -12.54
CA VAL A 43 14.82 -10.18 -13.46
C VAL A 43 15.87 -9.06 -13.47
N GLU A 44 16.79 -9.07 -14.44
CA GLU A 44 17.68 -7.92 -14.65
C GLU A 44 16.92 -6.62 -14.97
N SER A 45 17.54 -5.51 -14.60
CA SER A 45 17.22 -4.09 -14.81
C SER A 45 16.05 -3.76 -15.75
N LEU A 46 15.06 -3.04 -15.21
CA LEU A 46 14.00 -2.37 -15.97
C LEU A 46 14.61 -1.26 -16.85
N SER A 47 15.11 -1.62 -18.03
CA SER A 47 15.48 -0.69 -19.09
C SER A 47 14.87 -1.19 -20.39
N SER A 48 14.23 -0.27 -21.12
CA SER A 48 13.45 -0.54 -22.32
C SER A 48 14.28 -1.30 -23.38
N PRO A 49 13.69 -2.27 -24.12
CA PRO A 49 14.37 -2.87 -25.26
C PRO A 49 14.42 -1.86 -26.41
N SER A 50 15.62 -1.42 -26.75
CA SER A 50 15.91 -0.72 -27.99
C SER A 50 16.08 -1.74 -29.12
N HIS A 51 15.09 -1.86 -30.00
CA HIS A 51 15.33 -2.27 -31.39
C HIS A 51 14.44 -1.50 -32.37
N SER A 52 15.12 -0.89 -33.33
CA SER A 52 14.62 -0.13 -34.44
C SER A 52 13.96 -1.01 -35.51
N SER A 53 12.76 -0.62 -35.96
CA SER A 53 12.33 -0.44 -37.37
C SER A 53 10.85 -0.79 -37.54
N GLY A 54 10.11 0.06 -38.26
CA GLY A 54 8.72 -0.20 -38.67
C GLY A 54 7.66 0.57 -37.91
N LYS A 55 7.46 1.85 -38.29
CA LYS A 55 6.27 2.64 -37.93
C LYS A 55 5.01 1.94 -38.46
N ARG A 56 4.29 1.18 -37.62
CA ARG A 56 2.81 0.97 -37.63
C ARG A 56 2.29 -0.21 -36.77
N GLN A 57 3.13 -0.90 -35.98
CA GLN A 57 2.70 -2.10 -35.23
C GLN A 57 2.65 -1.96 -33.68
N SER A 58 2.70 -0.76 -33.08
CA SER A 58 2.95 -0.65 -31.63
C SER A 58 1.72 -0.65 -30.69
N ASN A 59 0.49 -0.80 -31.22
CA ASN A 59 -0.74 -0.72 -30.41
C ASN A 59 -1.39 -2.07 -30.08
N ARG A 60 -0.87 -3.20 -30.58
CA ARG A 60 -1.47 -4.53 -30.36
C ARG A 60 -0.98 -5.24 -29.09
N ASP A 61 0.14 -4.83 -28.51
CA ASP A 61 0.78 -5.53 -27.38
C ASP A 61 0.59 -4.84 -26.02
N GLN A 62 -0.20 -3.77 -25.95
CA GLN A 62 -0.46 -3.08 -24.68
C GLN A 62 -1.65 -3.71 -23.95
N ASN A 63 -1.49 -3.93 -22.64
CA ASN A 63 -2.56 -4.42 -21.77
C ASN A 63 -3.85 -3.58 -21.94
N TYR A 64 -5.00 -4.25 -22.00
CA TYR A 64 -6.31 -3.64 -22.25
C TYR A 64 -6.63 -2.45 -21.33
N ASN A 65 -6.41 -2.62 -20.01
CA ASN A 65 -6.68 -1.57 -19.02
C ASN A 65 -5.70 -0.40 -19.16
N VAL A 66 -4.43 -0.67 -19.50
CA VAL A 66 -3.44 0.38 -19.79
C VAL A 66 -3.91 1.25 -20.94
N ARG A 67 -4.46 0.65 -22.00
CA ARG A 67 -5.02 1.39 -23.15
C ARG A 67 -6.23 2.22 -22.74
N ILE A 68 -7.18 1.64 -22.00
CA ILE A 68 -8.36 2.37 -21.50
C ILE A 68 -7.94 3.60 -20.69
N PHE A 69 -7.04 3.44 -19.72
CA PHE A 69 -6.63 4.56 -18.87
C PHE A 69 -5.90 5.65 -19.67
N LYS A 70 -5.13 5.28 -20.71
CA LYS A 70 -4.55 6.25 -21.65
C LYS A 70 -5.62 7.00 -22.43
N ASP A 71 -6.60 6.28 -22.98
CA ASP A 71 -7.68 6.87 -23.78
C ASP A 71 -8.54 7.82 -22.93
N LEU A 72 -8.85 7.43 -21.68
CA LEU A 72 -9.53 8.29 -20.70
C LEU A 72 -8.72 9.58 -20.44
N LYS A 73 -7.40 9.46 -20.26
CA LYS A 73 -6.54 10.63 -20.04
C LYS A 73 -6.56 11.57 -21.25
N GLN A 74 -6.50 11.02 -22.46
CA GLN A 74 -6.50 11.78 -23.70
C GLN A 74 -7.86 12.44 -23.98
N SER A 75 -8.96 11.80 -23.59
CA SER A 75 -10.33 12.36 -23.72
C SER A 75 -10.69 13.35 -22.61
N GLY A 76 -9.80 13.57 -21.64
CA GLY A 76 -10.05 14.44 -20.48
C GLY A 76 -11.02 13.85 -19.45
N GLN A 77 -11.36 12.57 -19.58
CA GLN A 77 -12.20 11.84 -18.64
C GLN A 77 -11.36 11.29 -17.48
N ARG A 78 -12.02 10.96 -16.37
CA ARG A 78 -11.38 10.35 -15.20
C ARG A 78 -11.93 8.95 -14.97
N PRO A 79 -11.07 7.98 -14.63
CA PRO A 79 -11.54 6.69 -14.14
C PRO A 79 -12.31 6.88 -12.83
N LEU A 80 -13.39 6.12 -12.69
CA LEU A 80 -14.15 6.00 -11.46
C LEU A 80 -13.39 5.10 -10.47
N PRO A 81 -13.65 5.23 -9.15
CA PRO A 81 -13.10 4.30 -8.15
C PRO A 81 -13.41 2.83 -8.47
N GLN A 82 -14.60 2.56 -9.02
CA GLN A 82 -15.04 1.23 -9.44
C GLN A 82 -14.15 0.65 -10.55
N ASP A 83 -13.73 1.48 -11.52
CA ASP A 83 -12.84 1.05 -12.62
C ASP A 83 -11.48 0.59 -12.07
N VAL A 84 -10.96 1.30 -11.07
CA VAL A 84 -9.70 0.92 -10.38
C VAL A 84 -9.87 -0.37 -9.60
N GLN A 85 -11.00 -0.52 -8.90
CA GLN A 85 -11.31 -1.72 -8.13
C GLN A 85 -11.45 -2.95 -9.04
N GLU A 86 -12.09 -2.80 -10.19
CA GLU A 86 -12.26 -3.85 -11.19
C GLU A 86 -10.91 -4.25 -11.80
N ALA A 87 -10.12 -3.28 -12.27
CA ALA A 87 -8.77 -3.55 -12.78
C ALA A 87 -7.89 -4.29 -11.76
N ARG A 88 -7.95 -3.90 -10.48
CA ARG A 88 -7.26 -4.61 -9.39
C ARG A 88 -7.75 -6.05 -9.24
N ARG A 89 -9.07 -6.27 -9.28
CA ARG A 89 -9.68 -7.62 -9.16
C ARG A 89 -9.32 -8.52 -10.34
N GLU A 90 -9.25 -7.97 -11.55
CA GLU A 90 -8.81 -8.70 -12.74
C GLU A 90 -7.35 -9.15 -12.59
N CYS A 91 -6.45 -8.25 -12.18
CA CYS A 91 -5.05 -8.62 -11.90
C CYS A 91 -4.93 -9.65 -10.76
N GLN A 92 -5.75 -9.54 -9.72
CA GLN A 92 -5.82 -10.53 -8.64
C GLN A 92 -6.23 -11.91 -9.15
N SER A 93 -7.32 -11.96 -9.91
CA SER A 93 -7.85 -13.20 -10.49
C SER A 93 -6.85 -13.84 -11.45
N ALA A 94 -6.23 -13.04 -12.33
CA ALA A 94 -5.18 -13.51 -13.24
C ALA A 94 -3.98 -14.09 -12.47
N PHE A 95 -3.51 -13.39 -11.44
CA PHE A 95 -2.35 -13.82 -10.64
C PHE A 95 -2.62 -15.13 -9.89
N ASP A 96 -3.81 -15.28 -9.30
CA ASP A 96 -4.18 -16.47 -8.53
C ASP A 96 -4.57 -17.65 -9.46
N GLY A 97 -5.00 -17.38 -10.69
CA GLY A 97 -5.35 -18.39 -11.69
C GLY A 97 -4.17 -19.08 -12.38
N VAL A 98 -2.98 -18.44 -12.38
CA VAL A 98 -1.77 -18.99 -13.00
C VAL A 98 -0.91 -19.76 -12.01
N ARG A 99 -0.22 -20.80 -12.49
CA ARG A 99 0.65 -21.65 -11.64
C ARG A 99 2.13 -21.34 -11.82
N SER A 100 2.56 -20.94 -13.02
CA SER A 100 3.96 -20.64 -13.30
C SER A 100 4.40 -19.35 -12.60
N VAL A 101 5.65 -19.33 -12.16
CA VAL A 101 6.29 -18.16 -11.56
C VAL A 101 6.45 -17.05 -12.61
N GLU A 102 6.76 -17.40 -13.85
CA GLU A 102 6.92 -16.51 -14.99
C GLU A 102 5.59 -15.81 -15.34
N GLU A 103 4.49 -16.57 -15.38
CA GLU A 103 3.15 -16.01 -15.60
C GLU A 103 2.76 -15.05 -14.47
N LYS A 104 3.06 -15.39 -13.21
CA LYS A 104 2.84 -14.50 -12.06
C LYS A 104 3.65 -13.21 -12.17
N LYS A 105 4.91 -13.30 -12.59
CA LYS A 105 5.76 -12.12 -12.84
C LYS A 105 5.16 -11.24 -13.94
N GLN A 106 4.66 -11.85 -15.01
CA GLN A 106 3.99 -11.12 -16.08
C GLN A 106 2.74 -10.38 -15.59
N THR A 107 1.89 -11.01 -14.77
CA THR A 107 0.73 -10.33 -14.18
C THR A 107 1.13 -9.16 -13.29
N ILE A 108 2.22 -9.27 -12.54
CA ILE A 108 2.75 -8.17 -11.72
C ILE A 108 3.29 -7.03 -12.59
N HIS A 109 3.96 -7.34 -13.70
CA HIS A 109 4.41 -6.33 -14.66
C HIS A 109 3.23 -5.55 -15.24
N GLU A 110 2.18 -6.23 -15.66
CA GLU A 110 0.96 -5.61 -16.18
C GLU A 110 0.25 -4.74 -15.12
N ALA A 111 0.15 -5.22 -13.88
CA ALA A 111 -0.39 -4.43 -12.79
C ALA A 111 0.43 -3.16 -12.54
N HIS A 112 1.76 -3.25 -12.64
CA HIS A 112 2.65 -2.10 -12.51
C HIS A 112 2.43 -1.05 -13.60
N GLU A 113 2.23 -1.48 -14.85
CA GLU A 113 1.89 -0.58 -15.96
C GLU A 113 0.55 0.12 -15.76
N GLN A 114 -0.47 -0.62 -15.31
CA GLN A 114 -1.79 -0.05 -14.99
C GLN A 114 -1.69 1.00 -13.89
N LEU A 115 -0.96 0.69 -12.80
CA LEU A 115 -0.71 1.64 -11.72
C LEU A 115 0.04 2.89 -12.19
N ASN A 116 0.94 2.78 -13.17
CA ASN A 116 1.60 3.96 -13.76
C ASN A 116 0.61 4.87 -14.50
N GLN A 117 -0.36 4.30 -15.24
CA GLN A 117 -1.40 5.11 -15.88
C GLN A 117 -2.34 5.74 -14.86
N LEU A 118 -2.76 4.97 -13.85
CA LEU A 118 -3.65 5.45 -12.79
C LEU A 118 -3.02 6.58 -11.96
N ALA A 119 -1.71 6.54 -11.73
CA ALA A 119 -0.98 7.59 -11.02
C ALA A 119 -1.12 8.97 -11.69
N LEU A 120 -1.37 9.04 -13.00
CA LEU A 120 -1.56 10.30 -13.74
C LEU A 120 -2.89 11.00 -13.41
N PHE A 121 -3.79 10.34 -12.68
CA PHE A 121 -5.06 10.89 -12.23
C PHE A 121 -5.04 11.30 -10.75
N LEU A 122 -3.94 11.06 -10.05
CA LEU A 122 -3.73 11.57 -8.70
C LEU A 122 -3.57 13.10 -8.73
N GLU A 123 -4.34 13.78 -7.90
CA GLU A 123 -4.33 15.24 -7.80
C GLU A 123 -3.69 15.68 -6.48
N PRO A 124 -2.40 16.02 -6.47
CA PRO A 124 -1.75 16.48 -5.25
C PRO A 124 -2.33 17.83 -4.83
N ASN A 125 -2.52 18.03 -3.53
CA ASN A 125 -2.99 19.28 -2.93
C ASN A 125 -4.38 19.78 -3.39
N SER A 126 -5.23 18.92 -3.94
CA SER A 126 -6.62 19.26 -4.27
C SER A 126 -7.52 19.15 -3.03
N ASP A 127 -8.29 20.19 -2.73
CA ASP A 127 -9.32 20.15 -1.69
C ASP A 127 -10.56 19.32 -2.10
N GLU A 128 -10.67 18.98 -3.40
CA GLU A 128 -11.71 18.13 -3.99
C GLU A 128 -11.16 16.75 -4.38
N CYS A 129 -10.13 16.29 -3.66
CA CYS A 129 -9.55 14.97 -3.88
C CYS A 129 -10.62 13.87 -3.79
N ASN A 130 -10.74 13.06 -4.85
CA ASN A 130 -11.57 11.87 -4.84
C ASN A 130 -10.93 10.80 -3.94
N THR A 131 -11.27 10.80 -2.65
CA THR A 131 -10.68 9.92 -1.64
C THR A 131 -10.95 8.44 -1.91
N GLN A 132 -12.08 8.11 -2.54
CA GLN A 132 -12.41 6.74 -2.94
C GLN A 132 -11.46 6.24 -4.03
N PHE A 133 -11.19 7.08 -5.04
CA PHE A 133 -10.21 6.76 -6.08
C PHE A 133 -8.82 6.54 -5.47
N VAL A 134 -8.38 7.43 -4.57
CA VAL A 134 -7.08 7.32 -3.89
C VAL A 134 -7.01 6.04 -3.04
N ALA A 135 -8.10 5.69 -2.34
CA ALA A 135 -8.17 4.47 -1.54
C ALA A 135 -8.06 3.20 -2.39
N GLU A 136 -8.78 3.12 -3.52
CA GLU A 136 -8.70 1.96 -4.42
C GLU A 136 -7.34 1.88 -5.12
N TYR A 137 -6.76 3.02 -5.53
CA TYR A 137 -5.39 3.07 -6.03
C TYR A 137 -4.40 2.56 -4.99
N GLN A 138 -4.52 3.01 -3.73
CA GLN A 138 -3.66 2.53 -2.65
C GLN A 138 -3.84 1.04 -2.40
N ALA A 139 -5.07 0.51 -2.39
CA ALA A 139 -5.32 -0.92 -2.25
C ALA A 139 -4.64 -1.73 -3.35
N PHE A 140 -4.63 -1.20 -4.59
CA PHE A 140 -3.94 -1.83 -5.72
C PHE A 140 -2.42 -1.81 -5.55
N VAL A 141 -1.84 -0.68 -5.13
CA VAL A 141 -0.42 -0.59 -4.77
C VAL A 141 -0.08 -1.60 -3.67
N CYS A 142 -0.86 -1.64 -2.59
CA CYS A 142 -0.66 -2.52 -1.45
C CYS A 142 -0.64 -3.99 -1.87
N TRP A 143 -1.65 -4.42 -2.62
CA TRP A 143 -1.72 -5.79 -3.13
C TRP A 143 -0.47 -6.13 -3.96
N MET A 144 -0.10 -5.29 -4.93
CA MET A 144 1.02 -5.57 -5.83
C MET A 144 2.34 -5.72 -5.05
N TYR A 145 2.64 -4.80 -4.13
CA TYR A 145 3.90 -4.86 -3.38
C TYR A 145 3.94 -5.98 -2.34
N THR A 146 2.80 -6.37 -1.77
CA THR A 146 2.72 -7.60 -0.95
C THR A 146 2.98 -8.85 -1.80
N LYS A 147 2.43 -8.93 -3.03
CA LYS A 147 2.71 -10.05 -3.94
C LYS A 147 4.17 -10.09 -4.39
N ILE A 148 4.79 -8.94 -4.69
CA ILE A 148 6.23 -8.86 -4.98
C ILE A 148 7.05 -9.38 -3.79
N ARG A 149 6.71 -8.94 -2.57
CA ARG A 149 7.43 -9.29 -1.34
C ARG A 149 7.48 -10.80 -1.06
N PHE A 150 6.35 -11.46 -1.23
CA PHE A 150 6.20 -12.88 -0.85
C PHE A 150 6.23 -13.84 -2.03
N GLY A 151 6.18 -13.34 -3.27
CA GLY A 151 6.27 -14.14 -4.49
C GLY A 151 7.69 -14.46 -4.94
N ASN A 152 8.72 -13.99 -4.22
CA ASN A 152 10.13 -14.12 -4.62
C ASN A 152 10.40 -13.56 -6.03
N PHE A 153 9.66 -12.53 -6.44
CA PHE A 153 9.82 -11.88 -7.74
C PHE A 153 10.89 -10.79 -7.73
N ALA A 154 11.21 -10.28 -6.53
CA ALA A 154 12.17 -9.21 -6.32
C ALA A 154 13.59 -9.77 -6.12
N ILE A 155 14.51 -9.44 -7.04
CA ILE A 155 15.95 -9.61 -6.77
C ILE A 155 16.44 -8.53 -5.81
N ASN A 156 15.96 -7.29 -6.02
CA ASN A 156 16.37 -6.13 -5.24
C ASN A 156 15.16 -5.59 -4.47
N ILE A 157 14.94 -6.18 -3.29
CA ILE A 157 13.85 -5.80 -2.38
C ILE A 157 13.93 -4.32 -1.98
N ALA A 158 15.14 -3.76 -1.85
CA ALA A 158 15.34 -2.35 -1.51
C ALA A 158 14.86 -1.40 -2.63
N ASN A 159 15.13 -1.72 -3.90
CA ASN A 159 14.62 -0.95 -5.03
C ASN A 159 13.08 -0.96 -5.08
N HIS A 160 12.46 -2.12 -4.85
CA HIS A 160 10.99 -2.19 -4.78
C HIS A 160 10.42 -1.39 -3.61
N PHE A 161 11.06 -1.44 -2.44
CA PHE A 161 10.66 -0.61 -1.30
C PHE A 161 10.74 0.89 -1.62
N SER A 162 11.81 1.33 -2.31
CA SER A 162 11.93 2.72 -2.77
C SER A 162 10.79 3.14 -3.71
N GLN A 163 10.43 2.29 -4.68
CA GLN A 163 9.30 2.56 -5.57
C GLN A 163 7.96 2.58 -4.83
N LEU A 164 7.75 1.64 -3.90
CA LEU A 164 6.58 1.60 -3.02
C LEU A 164 6.44 2.92 -2.24
N LYS A 165 7.54 3.38 -1.65
CA LYS A 165 7.61 4.63 -0.90
C LYS A 165 7.29 5.84 -1.77
N ASN A 166 7.81 5.88 -3.00
CA ASN A 166 7.49 6.96 -3.96
C ASN A 166 6.01 7.00 -4.34
N ARG A 167 5.36 5.84 -4.53
CA ARG A 167 3.91 5.79 -4.78
C ARG A 167 3.10 6.26 -3.58
N HIS A 168 3.49 5.85 -2.38
CA HIS A 168 2.84 6.32 -1.15
C HIS A 168 3.03 7.80 -0.91
N LYS A 169 4.20 8.36 -1.25
CA LYS A 169 4.43 9.81 -1.23
C LYS A 169 3.38 10.54 -2.09
N GLN A 170 3.11 10.08 -3.31
CA GLN A 170 2.07 10.66 -4.17
C GLN A 170 0.67 10.57 -3.53
N ILE A 171 0.31 9.43 -2.94
CA ILE A 171 -0.95 9.26 -2.21
C ILE A 171 -1.07 10.27 -1.07
N PHE A 172 0.01 10.48 -0.30
CA PHE A 172 -0.02 11.39 0.84
C PHE A 172 -0.12 12.84 0.41
N GLU A 173 0.46 13.22 -0.72
CA GLU A 173 0.31 14.55 -1.33
C GLU A 173 -1.15 14.85 -1.72
N CYS A 174 -1.91 13.84 -2.17
CA CYS A 174 -3.35 13.96 -2.43
C CYS A 174 -4.15 14.16 -1.14
N LEU A 175 -3.74 13.54 -0.04
CA LEU A 175 -4.45 13.54 1.24
C LEU A 175 -3.90 14.58 2.24
N LYS A 176 -3.30 15.67 1.74
CA LYS A 176 -2.71 16.72 2.59
C LYS A 176 -3.73 17.61 3.29
N SER A 177 -4.93 17.77 2.72
CA SER A 177 -5.95 18.65 3.27
C SER A 177 -6.35 18.23 4.69
N LYS A 178 -6.49 19.20 5.61
CA LYS A 178 -6.87 18.94 7.01
C LYS A 178 -8.25 18.28 7.14
N LYS A 179 -9.09 18.39 6.11
CA LYS A 179 -10.41 17.76 6.01
C LYS A 179 -10.33 16.25 5.78
N LEU A 180 -9.23 15.77 5.18
CA LEU A 180 -9.02 14.37 4.78
C LEU A 180 -8.16 13.60 5.78
N ARG A 181 -8.24 13.98 7.06
CA ARG A 181 -7.31 13.50 8.08
C ARG A 181 -7.47 12.00 8.33
N VAL A 182 -8.71 11.52 8.41
CA VAL A 182 -8.98 10.10 8.68
C VAL A 182 -8.49 9.25 7.51
N GLU A 183 -8.71 9.71 6.28
CA GLU A 183 -8.25 9.08 5.05
C GLU A 183 -6.71 9.04 4.99
N ARG A 184 -6.06 10.16 5.34
CA ARG A 184 -4.59 10.24 5.42
C ARG A 184 -4.03 9.26 6.46
N LEU A 185 -4.60 9.23 7.66
CA LEU A 185 -4.16 8.31 8.73
C LEU A 185 -4.39 6.84 8.33
N SER A 186 -5.52 6.55 7.70
CA SER A 186 -5.82 5.23 7.11
C SER A 186 -4.80 4.83 6.05
N ALA A 187 -4.43 5.76 5.16
CA ALA A 187 -3.39 5.54 4.17
C ALA A 187 -2.01 5.31 4.80
N MET A 188 -1.69 6.04 5.87
CA MET A 188 -0.46 5.88 6.63
C MET A 188 -0.38 4.54 7.34
N LEU A 189 -1.51 4.05 7.85
CA LEU A 189 -1.60 2.72 8.45
C LEU A 189 -1.28 1.63 7.44
N ARG A 190 -1.88 1.67 6.23
CA ARG A 190 -1.55 0.72 5.16
C ARG A 190 -0.07 0.78 4.76
N PHE A 191 0.50 1.99 4.69
CA PHE A 191 1.93 2.15 4.45
C PHE A 191 2.80 1.55 5.57
N SER A 192 2.45 1.78 6.84
CA SER A 192 3.16 1.21 7.99
C SER A 192 3.14 -0.32 7.99
N GLN A 193 2.04 -0.91 7.52
CA GLN A 193 1.91 -2.36 7.37
C GLN A 193 2.88 -2.90 6.31
N LEU A 194 3.03 -2.19 5.17
CA LEU A 194 4.02 -2.57 4.17
C LEU A 194 5.45 -2.31 4.66
N CYS A 195 5.69 -1.25 5.44
CA CYS A 195 6.98 -1.01 6.09
C CYS A 195 7.36 -2.18 7.02
N LEU A 196 6.37 -2.77 7.70
CA LEU A 196 6.57 -3.96 8.52
C LEU A 196 6.85 -5.22 7.67
N GLU A 197 6.15 -5.40 6.55
CA GLU A 197 6.42 -6.51 5.60
C GLU A 197 7.81 -6.41 4.98
N TYR A 198 8.31 -5.18 4.80
CA TYR A 198 9.64 -4.84 4.28
C TYR A 198 10.63 -4.40 5.37
N ALA A 199 10.45 -4.83 6.62
CA ALA A 199 11.21 -4.30 7.76
C ALA A 199 12.73 -4.37 7.58
N GLU A 200 13.24 -5.37 6.85
CA GLU A 200 14.64 -5.53 6.46
C GLU A 200 15.26 -4.33 5.72
N VAL A 201 14.47 -3.69 4.85
CA VAL A 201 14.90 -2.61 3.96
C VAL A 201 14.18 -1.30 4.26
N CYS A 202 13.26 -1.33 5.23
CA CYS A 202 12.58 -0.14 5.71
C CYS A 202 13.62 0.88 6.18
N ASP A 203 13.52 2.11 5.65
CA ASP A 203 14.47 3.17 5.94
C ASP A 203 14.03 4.06 7.12
N ALA A 204 14.98 4.82 7.67
CA ALA A 204 14.75 5.74 8.78
C ALA A 204 13.64 6.76 8.48
N ASP A 205 13.56 7.24 7.25
CA ASP A 205 12.60 8.25 6.85
C ASP A 205 11.17 7.68 6.77
N SER A 206 10.99 6.47 6.25
CA SER A 206 9.70 5.75 6.23
C SER A 206 9.17 5.49 7.64
N LEU A 207 10.06 5.07 8.56
CA LEU A 207 9.68 4.92 9.97
C LEU A 207 9.32 6.26 10.60
N GLN A 208 10.04 7.34 10.28
CA GLN A 208 9.73 8.68 10.75
C GLN A 208 8.36 9.17 10.25
N TRP A 209 7.95 8.81 9.04
CA TRP A 209 6.61 9.12 8.53
C TRP A 209 5.53 8.43 9.37
N CYS A 210 5.75 7.15 9.72
CA CYS A 210 4.83 6.39 10.57
C CYS A 210 4.72 7.01 11.98
N ARG A 211 5.85 7.41 12.59
CA ARG A 211 5.86 8.08 13.91
C ARG A 211 5.10 9.40 13.90
N ARG A 212 5.32 10.26 12.89
CA ARG A 212 4.57 11.52 12.75
C ARG A 212 3.06 11.28 12.62
N ALA A 213 2.65 10.21 11.95
CA ALA A 213 1.25 9.83 11.83
C ALA A 213 0.66 9.35 13.16
N LEU A 214 1.46 8.62 13.96
CA LEU A 214 1.09 8.23 15.31
C LEU A 214 0.88 9.47 16.20
N ASP A 215 1.82 10.41 16.18
CA ASP A 215 1.72 11.68 16.91
C ASP A 215 0.46 12.47 16.51
N GLU A 216 0.18 12.55 15.20
CA GLU A 216 -1.02 13.18 14.66
C GLU A 216 -2.31 12.50 15.16
N ALA A 217 -2.35 11.17 15.17
CA ALA A 217 -3.49 10.41 15.69
C ALA A 217 -3.70 10.64 17.19
N GLU A 218 -2.61 10.77 17.97
CA GLU A 218 -2.66 11.11 19.39
C GLU A 218 -3.20 12.52 19.65
N GLU A 219 -2.73 13.51 18.89
CA GLU A 219 -3.23 14.88 18.98
C GLU A 219 -4.73 14.95 18.69
N CYS A 220 -5.21 14.18 17.71
CA CYS A 220 -6.63 14.15 17.36
C CYS A 220 -7.48 13.65 18.52
N ARG A 221 -7.06 12.55 19.15
CA ARG A 221 -7.76 12.00 20.32
C ARG A 221 -7.81 13.01 21.48
N LYS A 222 -6.69 13.70 21.76
CA LYS A 222 -6.62 14.70 22.83
C LYS A 222 -7.60 15.87 22.58
N ARG A 223 -7.74 16.31 21.32
CA ARG A 223 -8.68 17.39 20.95
C ARG A 223 -10.15 16.97 21.04
N SER A 224 -10.47 15.70 20.78
CA SER A 224 -11.83 15.18 20.90
C SER A 224 -12.30 15.09 22.36
N GLY A 225 -11.46 14.61 23.27
CA GLY A 225 -11.79 14.49 24.69
C GLY A 225 -11.99 15.83 25.43
N SER A 226 -11.46 16.94 24.91
CA SER A 226 -11.54 18.27 25.53
C SER A 226 -12.84 19.03 25.25
N ARG A 227 -13.75 18.52 24.41
CA ARG A 227 -14.94 19.27 23.90
C ARG A 227 -16.29 18.83 24.49
N LEU A 228 -16.30 18.10 25.59
CA LEU A 228 -17.50 17.49 26.19
C LEU A 228 -18.36 18.43 27.08
N SER A 229 -18.25 19.75 26.91
CA SER A 229 -19.13 20.71 27.58
C SER A 229 -19.72 21.66 26.55
N ASP A 230 -20.89 21.34 26.01
CA ASP A 230 -21.97 22.34 25.87
C ASP A 230 -23.27 21.78 25.24
N ASN A 231 -24.32 21.96 26.03
CA ASN A 231 -25.74 22.13 25.71
C ASN A 231 -26.52 21.02 25.00
N GLN A 232 -27.52 20.52 25.73
CA GLN A 232 -28.69 19.78 25.26
C GLN A 232 -29.52 20.67 24.34
N ASP A 233 -29.57 20.32 23.05
CA ASP A 233 -30.73 20.63 22.21
C ASP A 233 -30.79 19.61 21.06
N GLY A 234 -31.91 18.91 20.97
CA GLY A 234 -32.06 17.59 20.35
C GLY A 234 -32.45 17.61 18.87
N SER A 235 -31.74 18.38 18.03
CA SER A 235 -32.02 18.37 16.59
C SER A 235 -31.47 17.11 15.90
N LYS A 236 -32.24 16.54 14.95
CA LYS A 236 -31.87 15.34 14.17
C LYS A 236 -30.48 15.47 13.50
N THR A 237 -30.17 16.68 13.00
CA THR A 237 -28.87 17.01 12.38
C THR A 237 -27.70 17.02 13.37
N LYS A 238 -27.96 17.30 14.66
CA LYS A 238 -26.92 17.25 15.70
C LYS A 238 -26.54 15.80 16.01
N ARG A 239 -27.54 14.93 16.14
CA ARG A 239 -27.33 13.49 16.38
C ARG A 239 -26.52 12.82 15.27
N GLU A 240 -26.83 13.10 14.00
CA GLU A 240 -26.06 12.57 12.86
C GLU A 240 -24.60 13.08 12.84
N LYS A 241 -24.38 14.33 13.21
CA LYS A 241 -23.02 14.90 13.31
C LYS A 241 -22.24 14.29 14.47
N GLU A 242 -22.89 14.03 15.59
CA GLU A 242 -22.28 13.38 16.75
C GLU A 242 -21.90 11.93 16.46
N GLU A 243 -22.80 11.16 15.83
CA GLU A 243 -22.52 9.79 15.39
C GLU A 243 -21.33 9.72 14.42
N ARG A 244 -21.23 10.66 13.47
CA ARG A 244 -20.06 10.75 12.57
C ARG A 244 -18.78 11.02 13.34
N ARG A 245 -18.78 11.94 14.31
CA ARG A 245 -17.60 12.23 15.14
C ARG A 245 -17.18 11.02 15.97
N GLU A 246 -18.13 10.34 16.60
CA GLU A 246 -17.83 9.12 17.35
C GLU A 246 -17.22 8.05 16.45
N LYS A 247 -17.75 7.87 15.24
CA LYS A 247 -17.20 6.92 14.26
C LYS A 247 -15.77 7.30 13.85
N GLU A 248 -15.50 8.59 13.62
CA GLU A 248 -14.16 9.09 13.33
C GLU A 248 -13.20 8.86 14.51
N GLU A 249 -13.63 9.14 15.73
CA GLU A 249 -12.82 8.95 16.94
C GLU A 249 -12.47 7.47 17.17
N ARG A 250 -13.46 6.57 17.02
CA ARG A 250 -13.23 5.12 17.07
C ARG A 250 -12.22 4.69 15.99
N SER A 251 -12.37 5.20 14.77
CA SER A 251 -11.47 4.91 13.66
C SER A 251 -10.04 5.39 13.93
N ILE A 252 -9.87 6.61 14.43
CA ILE A 252 -8.57 7.19 14.79
C ILE A 252 -7.92 6.40 15.93
N SER A 253 -8.68 5.99 16.95
CA SER A 253 -8.15 5.19 18.06
C SER A 253 -7.61 3.85 17.56
N LEU A 254 -8.36 3.15 16.71
CA LEU A 254 -7.92 1.90 16.10
C LEU A 254 -6.67 2.10 15.24
N ILE A 255 -6.66 3.13 14.38
CA ILE A 255 -5.50 3.44 13.53
C ILE A 255 -4.26 3.69 14.38
N ARG A 256 -4.38 4.47 15.46
CA ARG A 256 -3.28 4.77 16.39
C ARG A 256 -2.70 3.50 17.00
N GLU A 257 -3.55 2.60 17.49
CA GLU A 257 -3.12 1.34 18.12
C GLU A 257 -2.37 0.45 17.14
N LEU A 258 -2.88 0.32 15.92
CA LEU A 258 -2.25 -0.49 14.88
C LEU A 258 -0.95 0.15 14.35
N LEU A 259 -0.90 1.48 14.21
CA LEU A 259 0.33 2.21 13.88
C LEU A 259 1.41 1.96 14.94
N ASN A 260 1.07 2.12 16.21
CA ASN A 260 2.00 1.90 17.32
C ASN A 260 2.54 0.47 17.35
N SER A 261 1.64 -0.51 17.13
CA SER A 261 2.02 -1.93 17.02
C SER A 261 2.98 -2.17 15.85
N ASN A 262 2.70 -1.62 14.68
CA ASN A 262 3.57 -1.77 13.50
C ASN A 262 4.94 -1.11 13.71
N ILE A 263 4.98 0.11 14.24
CA ILE A 263 6.22 0.84 14.56
C ILE A 263 7.08 0.03 15.53
N THR A 264 6.51 -0.44 16.63
CA THR A 264 7.22 -1.24 17.64
C THR A 264 7.82 -2.50 17.01
N ARG A 265 7.08 -3.19 16.15
CA ARG A 265 7.55 -4.41 15.48
C ARG A 265 8.65 -4.14 14.45
N ILE A 266 8.61 -3.00 13.74
CA ILE A 266 9.69 -2.58 12.84
C ILE A 266 10.97 -2.28 13.64
N GLU A 267 10.85 -1.55 14.75
CA GLU A 267 11.99 -1.19 15.62
C GLU A 267 12.65 -2.43 16.27
N LEU A 268 11.82 -3.39 16.71
CA LEU A 268 12.30 -4.68 17.20
C LEU A 268 13.06 -5.45 16.13
N ALA A 269 12.58 -5.43 14.87
CA ALA A 269 13.29 -6.05 13.76
C ALA A 269 14.67 -5.40 13.55
N TRP A 270 14.75 -4.06 13.58
CA TRP A 270 16.04 -3.35 13.44
C TRP A 270 17.02 -3.62 14.57
N THR A 271 16.54 -3.73 15.81
CA THR A 271 17.40 -4.00 16.97
C THR A 271 18.05 -5.37 16.86
N ARG A 272 17.26 -6.39 16.51
CA ARG A 272 17.77 -7.76 16.28
C ARG A 272 18.78 -7.84 15.14
N TRP A 273 18.64 -6.99 14.13
CA TRP A 273 19.58 -6.94 12.99
C TRP A 273 20.92 -6.32 13.40
N GLY A 274 20.90 -5.28 14.24
CA GLY A 274 22.12 -4.69 14.80
C GLY A 274 22.92 -5.65 15.69
N GLU A 275 22.25 -6.57 16.38
CA GLU A 275 22.87 -7.58 17.25
C GLU A 275 23.55 -8.72 16.46
N ILE A 276 23.13 -8.99 15.21
CA ILE A 276 23.68 -10.06 14.37
C ILE A 276 24.99 -9.62 13.66
N GLY A 277 25.43 -8.38 13.85
CA GLY A 277 26.71 -7.89 13.30
C GLY A 277 26.70 -7.64 11.78
N GLU A 278 25.55 -7.78 11.12
CA GLU A 278 25.38 -7.32 9.75
C GLU A 278 25.17 -5.81 9.77
N THR A 279 26.25 -5.06 9.52
CA THR A 279 26.18 -3.62 9.30
C THR A 279 25.15 -3.36 8.20
N LYS A 280 24.11 -2.57 8.52
CA LYS A 280 23.19 -1.97 7.55
C LYS A 280 23.97 -1.58 6.30
N PRO A 281 23.49 -1.84 5.07
CA PRO A 281 24.08 -1.21 3.90
C PRO A 281 24.00 0.30 4.14
N LYS A 282 25.17 0.92 4.32
CA LYS A 282 25.29 2.36 4.41
C LYS A 282 24.76 2.87 3.07
N ASN A 283 23.60 3.55 3.09
CA ASN A 283 23.23 4.44 2.01
C ASN A 283 24.25 5.58 2.03
N GLU A 284 25.42 5.35 1.44
CA GLU A 284 26.34 6.40 1.06
C GLU A 284 25.64 7.19 -0.04
N VAL A 285 25.12 8.34 0.37
CA VAL A 285 24.78 9.43 -0.53
C VAL A 285 26.08 9.81 -1.24
N LEU A 286 26.24 9.34 -2.48
CA LEU A 286 27.19 9.95 -3.40
C LEU A 286 26.60 11.30 -3.79
N VAL A 287 27.30 12.33 -3.30
CA VAL A 287 27.12 13.76 -3.57
C VAL A 287 27.15 14.05 -5.08
#